data_AF-A0A1R3FJA5-F1
#
_entry.id   AF-A0A1R3FJA5-F1
#
_cell.length_a   1.000
_cell.length_b   1.000
_cell.length_c   1.000
_cell.angle_alpha   90.00
_cell.angle_beta   90.00
_cell.angle_gamma   90.00
#
_symmetry.space_group_name_H-M   'P 1'
#
loop_
_entity.id
_entity.type
_entity.pdbx_description
1 polymer ?
#
loop_
_entity_poly.entity_id
_entity_poly.type
_entity_poly.pdbx_seq_one_letter_code
_entity_poly.pdbx_strand_id
1 'polypeptide(L)'
;MFEPIEIDMDELQLAISLPELDSVPNGVFIPLEDILDFSSQDSNFDALFVSGLYPEQSKTLIQACAGKALELVNFENPSNDLAAIHDVVLNLVGKLFSDEMPNNIDIADIRNLNQSSDFLFAFNRKSSALDFMAAQALGVIVGGVYLAHGGTELDEYEAVNKELTNHISEYGFLCSSFYGLGRSECTILLGVKS
;
A
#
# COMPACT_ATOMS: atom_id res chain seq x y z
N MET A 1 -27.19 -25.74 20.95
CA MET A 1 -27.28 -24.83 19.79
C MET A 1 -26.47 -23.63 20.18
N PHE A 2 -25.27 -23.46 19.63
CA PHE A 2 -24.46 -22.28 19.91
C PHE A 2 -24.89 -21.21 18.90
N GLU A 3 -25.37 -20.08 19.40
CA GLU A 3 -25.54 -18.89 18.57
C GLU A 3 -24.14 -18.40 18.19
N PRO A 4 -23.86 -18.16 16.89
CA PRO A 4 -22.61 -17.53 16.51
C PRO A 4 -22.58 -16.14 17.15
N ILE A 5 -21.47 -15.83 17.82
CA ILE A 5 -21.18 -14.45 18.22
C ILE A 5 -20.87 -13.73 16.91
N GLU A 6 -21.80 -12.92 16.41
CA GLU A 6 -21.46 -11.86 15.45
C GLU A 6 -20.55 -10.89 16.20
N ILE A 7 -19.24 -11.09 16.05
CA ILE A 7 -18.27 -10.09 16.44
C ILE A 7 -18.44 -9.00 15.38
N ASP A 8 -19.09 -7.91 15.78
CA ASP A 8 -19.15 -6.67 15.02
C ASP A 8 -17.70 -6.15 14.95
N MET A 9 -16.95 -6.64 13.96
CA MET A 9 -15.61 -6.15 13.65
C MET A 9 -15.81 -4.82 12.94
N ASP A 10 -15.30 -3.74 13.52
CA ASP A 10 -15.34 -2.42 12.90
C ASP A 10 -14.87 -2.53 11.43
N GLU A 11 -15.71 -2.11 10.50
CA GLU A 11 -15.40 -2.12 9.07
C GLU A 11 -14.22 -1.20 8.78
N LEU A 12 -13.20 -1.70 8.07
CA LEU A 12 -12.02 -0.94 7.67
C LEU A 12 -12.40 0.42 7.05
N GLN A 13 -11.90 1.50 7.63
CA GLN A 13 -12.09 2.86 7.13
C GLN A 13 -10.77 3.40 6.57
N LEU A 14 -10.70 3.57 5.25
CA LEU A 14 -9.52 4.13 4.58
C LEU A 14 -9.82 5.47 3.92
N ALA A 15 -9.00 6.47 4.23
CA ALA A 15 -8.95 7.74 3.51
C ALA A 15 -7.86 7.67 2.43
N ILE A 16 -8.14 8.24 1.25
CA ILE A 16 -7.23 8.19 0.10
C ILE A 16 -7.14 9.59 -0.51
N SER A 17 -5.91 10.04 -0.76
CA SER A 17 -5.65 11.27 -1.48
C SER A 17 -4.46 11.13 -2.39
N LEU A 18 -4.75 11.04 -3.68
CA LEU A 18 -3.76 10.92 -4.72
C LEU A 18 -3.91 12.11 -5.67
N PRO A 19 -2.81 12.64 -6.21
CA PRO A 19 -2.86 13.66 -7.24
C PRO A 19 -3.74 13.22 -8.42
N GLU A 20 -4.42 14.17 -9.08
CA GLU A 20 -5.17 13.90 -10.33
C GLU A 20 -6.30 12.85 -10.22
N LEU A 21 -6.73 12.49 -8.99
CA LEU A 21 -7.96 11.75 -8.75
C LEU A 21 -9.04 12.65 -8.17
N ASP A 22 -10.29 12.36 -8.54
CA ASP A 22 -11.49 13.02 -8.01
C ASP A 22 -12.38 12.07 -7.19
N SER A 23 -12.12 10.76 -7.28
CA SER A 23 -12.89 9.72 -6.59
C SER A 23 -12.13 8.40 -6.56
N VAL A 24 -12.54 7.52 -5.65
CA VAL A 24 -12.04 6.14 -5.51
C VAL A 24 -13.21 5.16 -5.47
N PRO A 25 -13.06 3.93 -5.99
CA PRO A 25 -14.12 2.93 -5.96
C PRO A 25 -14.36 2.36 -4.56
N ASN A 26 -13.33 2.32 -3.72
CA ASN A 26 -13.34 1.78 -2.36
C ASN A 26 -12.60 2.74 -1.43
N GLY A 27 -13.04 2.85 -0.17
CA GLY A 27 -12.58 3.88 0.77
C GLY A 27 -13.20 5.25 0.50
N VAL A 28 -12.64 6.29 1.14
CA VAL A 28 -13.11 7.67 1.04
C VAL A 28 -12.04 8.53 0.39
N PHE A 29 -12.34 9.11 -0.77
CA PHE A 29 -11.46 10.10 -1.39
C PHE A 29 -11.54 11.42 -0.63
N ILE A 30 -10.38 12.01 -0.34
CA ILE A 30 -10.27 13.31 0.31
C ILE A 30 -9.26 14.14 -0.48
N PRO A 31 -9.63 15.32 -1.01
CA PRO A 31 -8.69 16.22 -1.66
C PRO A 31 -7.54 16.60 -0.72
N LEU A 32 -6.33 16.73 -1.25
CA LEU A 32 -5.14 17.00 -0.42
C LEU A 32 -5.28 18.31 0.39
N GLU A 33 -5.95 19.31 -0.19
CA GLU A 33 -6.24 20.60 0.47
C GLU A 33 -7.08 20.40 1.74
N ASP A 34 -8.10 19.54 1.67
CA ASP A 34 -8.98 19.23 2.79
C ASP A 34 -8.30 18.34 3.84
N ILE A 35 -7.27 17.57 3.45
CA ILE A 35 -6.49 16.77 4.40
C ILE A 35 -5.66 17.64 5.34
N LEU A 36 -5.16 18.78 4.85
CA LEU A 36 -4.40 19.69 5.72
C LEU A 36 -5.30 20.28 6.83
N ASP A 37 -6.59 20.43 6.54
CA ASP A 37 -7.61 20.86 7.51
C ASP A 37 -8.20 19.69 8.34
N PHE A 38 -7.86 18.44 7.97
CA PHE A 38 -8.30 17.20 8.61
C PHE A 38 -7.93 17.09 10.08
N SER A 39 -6.95 17.90 10.53
CA SER A 39 -6.63 18.11 11.94
C SER A 39 -7.88 18.43 12.80
N SER A 40 -8.93 19.01 12.21
CA SER A 40 -10.12 19.50 12.91
C SER A 40 -11.32 18.54 13.01
N GLN A 41 -11.36 17.43 12.24
CA GLN A 41 -12.50 16.50 12.26
C GLN A 41 -12.18 15.22 13.06
N ASP A 42 -13.13 14.78 13.90
CA ASP A 42 -13.15 13.45 14.52
C ASP A 42 -13.39 12.41 13.42
N SER A 43 -12.32 11.94 12.80
CA SER A 43 -12.39 11.00 11.70
C SER A 43 -11.96 9.61 12.17
N ASN A 44 -12.85 8.62 12.06
CA ASN A 44 -12.61 7.23 12.47
C ASN A 44 -11.85 6.42 11.40
N PHE A 45 -10.86 7.01 10.72
CA PHE A 45 -10.07 6.28 9.71
C PHE A 45 -8.95 5.47 10.35
N ASP A 46 -8.72 4.27 9.83
CA ASP A 46 -7.62 3.38 10.24
C ASP A 46 -6.28 3.79 9.61
N ALA A 47 -6.34 4.25 8.35
CA ALA A 47 -5.19 4.75 7.64
C ALA A 47 -5.56 5.81 6.58
N LEU A 48 -4.58 6.63 6.25
CA LEU A 48 -4.62 7.64 5.20
C LEU A 48 -3.53 7.33 4.18
N PHE A 49 -3.94 7.00 2.96
CA PHE A 49 -3.05 6.69 1.83
C PHE A 49 -2.87 7.94 0.98
N VAL A 50 -1.61 8.37 0.83
CA VAL A 50 -1.25 9.62 0.16
C VAL A 50 -0.11 9.44 -0.82
N SER A 51 0.02 10.38 -1.76
CA SER A 51 1.20 10.51 -2.61
C SER A 51 1.42 11.96 -3.05
N GLY A 52 2.57 12.24 -3.65
CA GLY A 52 2.87 13.54 -4.25
C GLY A 52 3.03 14.69 -3.25
N LEU A 53 3.35 14.37 -2.00
CA LEU A 53 3.50 15.35 -0.94
C LEU A 53 4.82 16.12 -1.05
N TYR A 54 4.75 17.44 -0.90
CA TYR A 54 5.95 18.24 -0.63
C TYR A 54 6.45 17.97 0.80
N PRO A 55 7.77 18.15 1.08
CA PRO A 55 8.33 17.89 2.41
C PRO A 55 7.62 18.60 3.57
N GLU A 56 7.16 19.83 3.36
CA GLU A 56 6.44 20.59 4.38
C GLU A 56 5.01 20.07 4.63
N GLN A 57 4.34 19.58 3.57
CA GLN A 57 3.03 18.93 3.70
C GLN A 57 3.17 17.59 4.42
N SER A 58 4.18 16.79 4.06
CA SER A 58 4.47 15.52 4.71
C SER A 58 4.68 15.68 6.22
N LYS A 59 5.52 16.64 6.66
CA LYS A 59 5.72 16.94 8.09
C LYS A 59 4.41 17.30 8.80
N THR A 60 3.60 18.15 8.17
CA THR A 60 2.32 18.60 8.73
C THR A 60 1.36 17.43 8.91
N LEU A 61 1.25 16.56 7.90
CA LEU A 61 0.39 15.38 7.94
C LEU A 61 0.86 14.33 8.95
N ILE A 62 2.17 14.07 9.03
CA ILE A 62 2.73 13.16 10.03
C ILE A 62 2.34 13.61 11.45
N GLN A 63 2.47 14.90 11.75
CA GLN A 63 2.10 15.46 13.05
C GLN A 63 0.59 15.37 13.32
N ALA A 64 -0.24 15.66 12.32
CA ALA A 64 -1.70 15.58 12.45
C ALA A 64 -2.18 14.13 12.68
N CYS A 65 -1.60 13.16 11.96
CA CYS A 65 -1.98 11.75 12.05
C CYS A 65 -1.52 11.10 13.36
N ALA A 66 -0.30 11.42 13.82
CA ALA A 66 0.23 10.92 15.09
C ALA A 66 -0.66 11.28 16.30
N GLY A 67 -1.32 12.45 16.27
CA GLY A 67 -2.26 12.87 17.31
C GLY A 67 -3.59 12.10 17.34
N LYS A 68 -3.90 11.32 16.28
CA LYS A 68 -5.21 10.68 16.07
C LYS A 68 -5.15 9.16 15.97
N ALA A 69 -3.98 8.55 16.21
CA ALA A 69 -3.74 7.12 15.96
C ALA A 69 -4.08 6.69 14.52
N LEU A 70 -3.99 7.62 13.56
CA LEU A 70 -4.21 7.40 12.14
C LEU A 70 -2.88 6.99 11.48
N GLU A 71 -2.85 5.87 10.77
CA GLU A 71 -1.65 5.44 10.04
C GLU A 71 -1.51 6.25 8.74
N LEU A 72 -0.46 7.05 8.61
CA LEU A 72 -0.15 7.76 7.37
C LEU A 72 0.78 6.92 6.49
N VAL A 73 0.32 6.54 5.30
CA VAL A 73 1.09 5.75 4.34
C VAL A 73 1.34 6.58 3.09
N ASN A 74 2.60 6.98 2.89
CA ASN A 74 3.02 7.76 1.72
C ASN A 74 3.59 6.85 0.64
N PHE A 75 2.94 6.81 -0.52
CA PHE A 75 3.34 6.01 -1.67
C PHE A 75 4.16 6.85 -2.65
N GLU A 76 5.31 6.34 -3.05
CA GLU A 76 6.20 6.97 -4.02
C GLU A 76 6.48 6.05 -5.20
N ASN A 77 6.99 6.60 -6.29
CA ASN A 77 7.56 5.82 -7.38
C ASN A 77 8.91 6.46 -7.76
N PRO A 78 9.98 5.68 -7.99
CA PRO A 78 11.30 6.25 -8.26
C PRO A 78 11.36 7.19 -9.47
N SER A 79 10.45 7.01 -10.44
CA SER A 79 10.33 7.85 -11.64
C SER A 79 9.21 8.90 -11.54
N ASN A 80 8.57 9.04 -10.37
CA ASN A 80 7.35 9.82 -10.17
C ASN A 80 6.21 9.43 -11.13
N ASP A 81 6.11 8.15 -11.48
CA ASP A 81 5.00 7.64 -12.30
C ASP A 81 3.71 7.58 -11.47
N LEU A 82 2.86 8.61 -11.63
CA LEU A 82 1.57 8.71 -10.95
C LEU A 82 0.63 7.56 -11.31
N ALA A 83 0.66 7.06 -12.54
CA ALA A 83 -0.21 5.95 -12.95
C ALA A 83 0.16 4.67 -12.20
N ALA A 84 1.47 4.41 -12.03
CA ALA A 84 1.93 3.26 -11.23
C ALA A 84 1.50 3.36 -9.77
N ILE A 85 1.59 4.56 -9.18
CA ILE A 85 1.14 4.81 -7.80
C ILE A 85 -0.37 4.60 -7.69
N HIS A 86 -1.16 5.16 -8.61
CA HIS A 86 -2.61 5.01 -8.62
C HIS A 86 -3.03 3.55 -8.74
N ASP A 87 -2.45 2.81 -9.68
CA ASP A 87 -2.75 1.39 -9.85
C ASP A 87 -2.46 0.61 -8.57
N VAL A 88 -1.29 0.80 -7.96
CA VAL A 88 -0.90 0.09 -6.72
C VAL A 88 -1.84 0.43 -5.57
N VAL A 89 -2.11 1.71 -5.31
CA VAL A 89 -2.98 2.12 -4.21
C VAL A 89 -4.39 1.58 -4.41
N LEU A 90 -4.95 1.72 -5.62
CA LEU A 90 -6.30 1.26 -5.91
C LEU A 90 -6.44 -0.26 -5.87
N ASN A 91 -5.41 -1.01 -6.28
CA ASN A 91 -5.39 -2.46 -6.19
C ASN A 91 -5.25 -2.95 -4.75
N LEU A 92 -4.39 -2.31 -3.94
CA LEU A 92 -4.26 -2.64 -2.51
C LEU A 92 -5.57 -2.39 -1.78
N VAL A 93 -6.17 -1.22 -1.96
CA VAL A 93 -7.47 -0.88 -1.37
C VAL A 93 -8.54 -1.84 -1.90
N GLY A 94 -8.55 -2.11 -3.21
CA GLY A 94 -9.43 -3.10 -3.82
C GLY A 94 -9.31 -4.48 -3.18
N LYS A 95 -8.10 -4.93 -2.88
CA LYS A 95 -7.83 -6.20 -2.21
C LYS A 95 -8.31 -6.18 -0.75
N LEU A 96 -8.00 -5.14 0.01
CA LEU A 96 -8.38 -4.99 1.43
C LEU A 96 -9.89 -4.97 1.65
N PHE A 97 -10.63 -4.37 0.72
CA PHE A 97 -12.10 -4.33 0.76
C PHE A 97 -12.74 -5.53 0.06
N SER A 98 -11.95 -6.46 -0.49
CA SER A 98 -12.48 -7.66 -1.14
C SER A 98 -12.45 -8.85 -0.20
N ASP A 99 -13.45 -9.72 -0.35
CA ASP A 99 -13.44 -11.06 0.24
C ASP A 99 -12.69 -12.07 -0.65
N GLU A 100 -11.83 -11.60 -1.58
CA GLU A 100 -11.15 -12.46 -2.55
C GLU A 100 -10.09 -13.33 -1.87
N MET A 101 -10.15 -14.63 -2.13
CA MET A 101 -9.20 -15.60 -1.60
C MET A 101 -7.94 -15.68 -2.49
N PRO A 102 -6.73 -15.80 -1.89
CA PRO A 102 -6.49 -15.87 -0.45
C PRO A 102 -6.63 -14.49 0.21
N ASN A 103 -7.41 -14.39 1.28
CA ASN A 103 -7.55 -13.16 2.05
C ASN A 103 -6.49 -13.13 3.17
N ASN A 104 -5.23 -13.03 2.76
CA ASN A 104 -4.05 -13.14 3.63
C ASN A 104 -3.22 -11.85 3.66
N ILE A 105 -3.77 -10.75 3.16
CA ILE A 105 -3.18 -9.42 3.26
C ILE A 105 -4.21 -8.52 3.90
N ASP A 106 -3.82 -7.87 4.99
CA ASP A 106 -4.64 -6.90 5.69
C ASP A 106 -3.92 -5.54 5.83
N ILE A 107 -4.61 -4.58 6.46
CA ILE A 107 -4.04 -3.26 6.70
C ILE A 107 -2.86 -3.30 7.69
N ALA A 108 -2.78 -4.32 8.56
CA ALA A 108 -1.68 -4.48 9.50
C ALA A 108 -0.38 -4.87 8.78
N ASP A 109 -0.45 -5.63 7.69
CA ASP A 109 0.71 -5.91 6.84
C ASP A 109 1.30 -4.64 6.23
N ILE A 110 0.45 -3.78 5.66
CA ILE A 110 0.87 -2.50 5.07
C ILE A 110 1.42 -1.57 6.16
N ARG A 111 0.75 -1.50 7.32
CA ARG A 111 1.20 -0.74 8.48
C ARG A 111 2.58 -1.21 8.96
N ASN A 112 2.79 -2.51 9.09
CA ASN A 112 4.07 -3.07 9.51
C ASN A 112 5.19 -2.73 8.50
N LEU A 113 4.89 -2.83 7.20
CA LEU A 113 5.83 -2.45 6.16
C LEU A 113 6.18 -0.95 6.24
N ASN A 114 5.17 -0.09 6.40
CA ASN A 114 5.35 1.36 6.53
C ASN A 114 6.22 1.72 7.74
N GLN A 115 5.92 1.15 8.92
CA GLN A 115 6.65 1.42 10.16
C GLN A 115 8.08 0.86 10.17
N SER A 116 8.35 -0.15 9.34
CA SER A 116 9.68 -0.75 9.20
C SER A 116 10.57 -0.06 8.16
N SER A 117 10.01 0.88 7.39
CA SER A 117 10.66 1.50 6.22
C SER A 117 10.75 3.02 6.37
N ASP A 118 11.71 3.63 5.68
CA ASP A 118 11.75 5.08 5.50
C ASP A 118 11.00 5.51 4.24
N PHE A 119 10.90 4.62 3.25
CA PHE A 119 10.23 4.86 1.97
C PHE A 119 9.38 3.66 1.55
N LEU A 120 8.25 3.93 0.91
CA LEU A 120 7.41 2.93 0.25
C LEU A 120 7.32 3.20 -1.25
N PHE A 121 7.88 2.31 -2.06
CA PHE A 121 7.90 2.44 -3.52
C PHE A 121 6.86 1.51 -4.18
N ALA A 122 5.99 2.10 -5.00
CA ALA A 122 4.91 1.47 -5.71
C ALA A 122 5.31 1.17 -7.17
N PHE A 123 5.09 -0.08 -7.59
CA PHE A 123 5.31 -0.56 -8.95
C PHE A 123 4.11 -1.36 -9.45
N ASN A 124 3.66 -1.05 -10.66
CA ASN A 124 2.60 -1.80 -11.35
C ASN A 124 3.16 -2.76 -12.43
N ARG A 125 4.49 -2.95 -12.45
CA ARG A 125 5.23 -3.83 -13.36
C ARG A 125 6.36 -4.55 -12.64
N LYS A 126 6.53 -5.84 -12.94
CA LYS A 126 7.54 -6.71 -12.29
C LYS A 126 8.96 -6.27 -12.63
N SER A 127 9.23 -6.05 -13.92
CA SER A 127 10.57 -5.67 -14.39
C SER A 127 11.06 -4.37 -13.74
N SER A 128 10.18 -3.36 -13.65
CA SER A 128 10.52 -2.07 -13.05
C SER A 128 10.83 -2.18 -11.56
N ALA A 129 10.11 -3.04 -10.82
CA ALA A 129 10.41 -3.31 -9.43
C ALA A 129 11.77 -3.99 -9.27
N LEU A 130 12.03 -5.06 -10.03
CA LEU A 130 13.28 -5.83 -9.97
C LEU A 130 14.49 -4.99 -10.39
N ASP A 131 14.38 -4.20 -11.45
CA ASP A 131 15.42 -3.27 -11.89
C ASP A 131 15.74 -2.25 -10.79
N PHE A 132 14.72 -1.71 -10.12
CA PHE A 132 14.91 -0.83 -8.98
C PHE A 132 15.61 -1.55 -7.81
N MET A 133 15.15 -2.74 -7.44
CA MET A 133 15.74 -3.52 -6.33
C MET A 133 17.21 -3.85 -6.56
N ALA A 134 17.60 -4.10 -7.82
CA ALA A 134 18.96 -4.40 -8.21
C ALA A 134 19.88 -3.16 -8.28
N ALA A 135 19.33 -1.98 -8.62
CA ALA A 135 20.12 -0.79 -8.92
C ALA A 135 20.08 0.30 -7.84
N GLN A 136 19.07 0.33 -6.97
CA GLN A 136 18.91 1.37 -5.97
C GLN A 136 20.07 1.37 -4.95
N ALA A 137 20.43 2.56 -4.48
CA ALA A 137 21.44 2.78 -3.45
C ALA A 137 20.89 3.63 -2.28
N LEU A 138 19.57 3.59 -2.10
CA LEU A 138 18.84 4.34 -1.07
C LEU A 138 18.87 3.63 0.28
N GLY A 139 19.00 2.30 0.29
CA GLY A 139 19.03 1.53 1.53
C GLY A 139 18.86 0.04 1.31
N VAL A 140 18.40 -0.64 2.36
CA VAL A 140 18.09 -2.08 2.36
C VAL A 140 16.58 -2.26 2.15
N ILE A 141 16.21 -3.21 1.31
CA ILE A 141 14.80 -3.59 1.13
C ILE A 141 14.39 -4.47 2.31
N VAL A 142 13.51 -3.96 3.15
CA VAL A 142 13.07 -4.60 4.40
C VAL A 142 11.80 -5.41 4.23
N GLY A 143 11.10 -5.25 3.12
CA GLY A 143 9.99 -6.12 2.77
C GLY A 143 9.19 -5.61 1.59
N GLY A 144 8.06 -6.25 1.35
CA GLY A 144 7.11 -5.79 0.36
C GLY A 144 5.77 -6.49 0.39
N VAL A 145 4.86 -5.97 -0.43
CA VAL A 145 3.59 -6.58 -0.77
C VAL A 145 3.60 -6.90 -2.27
N TYR A 146 3.18 -8.10 -2.64
CA TYR A 146 3.00 -8.51 -4.03
C TYR A 146 1.58 -9.03 -4.25
N LEU A 147 0.83 -8.41 -5.16
CA LEU A 147 -0.42 -8.94 -5.68
C LEU A 147 -0.22 -9.37 -7.14
N ALA A 148 -0.43 -10.66 -7.39
CA ALA A 148 -0.67 -11.13 -8.74
C ALA A 148 -2.09 -10.81 -9.19
N HIS A 149 -2.25 -10.49 -10.48
CA HIS A 149 -3.54 -10.12 -11.05
C HIS A 149 -4.09 -11.22 -11.97
N GLY A 150 -5.33 -11.03 -12.42
CA GLY A 150 -5.99 -11.89 -13.39
C GLY A 150 -5.11 -12.21 -14.59
N GLY A 151 -4.88 -13.51 -14.84
CA GLY A 151 -4.05 -14.00 -15.93
C GLY A 151 -2.62 -14.40 -15.56
N THR A 152 -2.19 -14.17 -14.30
CA THR A 152 -0.90 -14.67 -13.81
C THR A 152 -0.98 -16.19 -13.61
N GLU A 153 -0.08 -16.94 -14.23
CA GLU A 153 0.02 -18.40 -14.02
C GLU A 153 0.74 -18.73 -12.71
N LEU A 154 0.54 -19.94 -12.17
CA LEU A 154 1.17 -20.35 -10.91
C LEU A 154 2.70 -20.33 -10.99
N ASP A 155 3.26 -20.83 -12.10
CA ASP A 155 4.71 -20.86 -12.31
C ASP A 155 5.31 -19.45 -12.33
N GLU A 156 4.57 -18.50 -12.94
CA GLU A 156 4.95 -17.09 -12.97
C GLU A 156 4.87 -16.48 -11.57
N TYR A 157 3.79 -16.73 -10.84
CA TYR A 157 3.62 -16.27 -9.46
C TYR A 157 4.76 -16.75 -8.56
N GLU A 158 5.12 -18.03 -8.63
CA GLU A 158 6.22 -18.61 -7.84
C GLU A 158 7.58 -18.03 -8.22
N ALA A 159 7.83 -17.84 -9.53
CA ALA A 159 9.08 -17.26 -10.01
C ALA A 159 9.26 -15.83 -9.49
N VAL A 160 8.22 -15.00 -9.59
CA VAL A 160 8.26 -13.60 -9.14
C VAL A 160 8.44 -13.50 -7.63
N ASN A 161 7.72 -14.31 -6.85
CA ASN A 161 7.89 -14.35 -5.40
C ASN A 161 9.32 -14.70 -5.01
N LYS A 162 9.92 -15.69 -5.68
CA LYS A 162 11.31 -16.09 -5.44
C LYS A 162 12.28 -14.98 -5.79
N GLU A 163 12.11 -14.33 -6.94
CA GLU A 163 12.96 -13.22 -7.36
C GLU A 163 12.89 -12.05 -6.38
N LEU A 164 11.69 -11.59 -6.02
CA LEU A 164 11.50 -10.52 -5.04
C LEU A 164 12.14 -10.88 -3.68
N THR A 165 11.91 -12.10 -3.19
CA THR A 165 12.46 -12.55 -1.90
C THR A 165 13.99 -12.56 -1.89
N ASN A 166 14.64 -12.87 -3.01
CA ASN A 166 16.12 -12.86 -3.08
C ASN A 166 16.74 -11.47 -2.91
N HIS A 167 15.97 -10.41 -3.14
CA HIS A 167 16.42 -9.03 -2.97
C HIS A 167 16.03 -8.43 -1.61
N ILE A 168 15.09 -9.05 -0.90
CA ILE A 168 14.67 -8.62 0.44
C ILE A 168 15.70 -9.09 1.46
N SER A 169 15.94 -8.28 2.49
CA SER A 169 16.87 -8.62 3.56
C SER A 169 16.49 -9.93 4.28
N GLU A 170 17.46 -10.61 4.88
CA GLU A 170 17.24 -11.87 5.61
C GLU A 170 16.20 -11.77 6.74
N TYR A 171 16.01 -10.57 7.29
CA TYR A 171 15.03 -10.27 8.34
C TYR A 171 13.75 -9.62 7.81
N GLY A 172 13.65 -9.45 6.50
CA GLY A 172 12.50 -8.86 5.85
C GLY A 172 11.41 -9.87 5.55
N PHE A 173 10.31 -9.38 4.99
CA PHE A 173 9.15 -10.21 4.66
C PHE A 173 8.53 -9.82 3.31
N LEU A 174 7.87 -10.77 2.67
CA LEU A 174 7.07 -10.53 1.48
C LEU A 174 5.66 -11.06 1.73
N CYS A 175 4.68 -10.15 1.77
CA CYS A 175 3.27 -10.52 1.83
C CYS A 175 2.76 -10.67 0.39
N SER A 176 2.50 -11.90 -0.03
CA SER A 176 2.09 -12.22 -1.40
C SER A 176 0.65 -12.71 -1.45
N SER A 177 -0.15 -12.21 -2.38
CA SER A 177 -1.53 -12.64 -2.59
C SER A 177 -1.97 -12.49 -4.04
N PHE A 178 -3.25 -12.70 -4.28
CA PHE A 178 -3.90 -12.57 -5.58
C PHE A 178 -5.04 -11.56 -5.50
N TYR A 179 -5.15 -10.72 -6.54
CA TYR A 179 -6.26 -9.81 -6.75
C TYR A 179 -6.69 -9.83 -8.21
N GLY A 180 -7.71 -10.62 -8.54
CA GLY A 180 -8.09 -10.94 -9.92
C GLY A 180 -8.56 -9.72 -10.72
N LEU A 181 -9.15 -8.73 -10.05
CA LEU A 181 -9.61 -7.47 -10.65
C LEU A 181 -8.51 -6.40 -10.71
N GLY A 182 -7.28 -6.76 -10.37
CA GLY A 182 -6.15 -5.83 -10.37
C GLY A 182 -5.90 -5.18 -11.72
N ARG A 183 -5.53 -3.91 -11.67
CA ARG A 183 -5.15 -3.10 -12.83
C ARG A 183 -3.68 -3.30 -13.15
N SER A 184 -3.33 -3.17 -14.43
CA SER A 184 -1.95 -3.35 -14.91
C SER A 184 -1.39 -4.75 -14.63
N GLU A 185 -0.09 -4.95 -14.83
CA GLU A 185 0.54 -6.27 -14.80
C GLU A 185 0.50 -6.93 -13.40
N CYS A 186 0.77 -6.14 -12.36
CA CYS A 186 0.77 -6.59 -10.97
C CYS A 186 0.70 -5.40 -10.02
N THR A 187 0.69 -5.66 -8.72
CA THR A 187 0.95 -4.65 -7.70
C THR A 187 2.12 -5.09 -6.84
N ILE A 188 3.16 -4.26 -6.78
CA ILE A 188 4.31 -4.45 -5.92
C ILE A 188 4.52 -3.17 -5.11
N LEU A 189 4.53 -3.31 -3.79
CA LEU A 189 4.90 -2.25 -2.86
C LEU A 189 6.18 -2.68 -2.14
N LEU A 190 7.22 -1.86 -2.19
CA LEU A 190 8.51 -2.19 -1.56
C LEU A 190 8.81 -1.22 -0.43
N GLY A 191 9.18 -1.76 0.73
CA GLY A 191 9.70 -1.00 1.85
C GLY A 191 11.21 -0.90 1.81
N VAL A 192 11.74 0.32 1.82
CA VAL A 192 13.19 0.59 1.84
C VAL A 192 13.54 1.33 3.12
N LYS A 193 14.56 0.83 3.82
CA LYS A 193 15.13 1.43 5.02
C LYS A 193 16.56 1.90 4.74
N SER A 194 16.80 3.18 4.96
CA SER A 194 18.08 3.86 4.75
C SER A 194 19.10 3.65 5.87
#